data_AF-A0A074J0S7-F1
#
_entry.id   AF-A0A074J0S7-F1
#
_cell.length_a   1.000
_cell.length_b   1.000
_cell.length_c   1.000
_cell.angle_alpha   90.00
_cell.angle_beta   90.00
_cell.angle_gamma   90.00
#
_symmetry.space_group_name_H-M   'P 1'
#
loop_
_entity.id
_entity.type
_entity.pdbx_description
1 polymer ?
#
loop_
_entity_poly.entity_id
_entity_poly.type
_entity_poly.pdbx_seq_one_letter_code
_entity_poly.pdbx_strand_id
1 'polypeptide(L)'
;MTENNYLEQAEKDSLELEQKRLNYMADDTPVEPSDIPKLLEIANKLREEDTRLNIYELYKHPEARAKLFSQITEACYIALNMTPIQAQRLRFCDYLEQQYENTLKKMIASTDKQALGELLDLLELPAETESQFIRDMAVSGLLSKD
;
A
#
# COMPACT_ATOMS: atom_id res chain seq x y z
N MET A 1 4.74 8.72 -29.30
CA MET A 1 4.40 7.34 -28.92
C MET A 1 2.92 7.14 -29.23
N THR A 2 2.56 6.01 -29.84
CA THR A 2 1.16 5.65 -30.13
C THR A 2 0.51 5.07 -28.88
N GLU A 3 -0.81 5.18 -28.78
CA GLU A 3 -1.63 4.72 -27.64
C GLU A 3 -1.40 3.24 -27.30
N ASN A 4 -1.24 2.37 -28.31
CA ASN A 4 -0.87 0.96 -28.11
C ASN A 4 0.43 0.77 -27.31
N ASN A 5 1.41 1.66 -27.46
CA ASN A 5 2.68 1.54 -26.75
C ASN A 5 2.52 1.86 -25.24
N TYR A 6 1.56 2.71 -24.87
CA TYR A 6 1.28 2.99 -23.45
C TYR A 6 0.57 1.82 -22.76
N LEU A 7 -0.40 1.19 -23.44
CA LEU A 7 -1.10 0.04 -22.89
C LEU A 7 -0.17 -1.18 -22.75
N GLU A 8 0.63 -1.47 -23.77
CA GLU A 8 1.63 -2.55 -23.73
C GLU A 8 2.65 -2.33 -22.60
N GLN A 9 3.11 -1.08 -22.40
CA GLN A 9 4.03 -0.77 -21.31
C GLN A 9 3.36 -0.91 -19.93
N ALA A 10 2.11 -0.46 -19.78
CA ALA A 10 1.37 -0.58 -18.53
C ALA A 10 1.13 -2.05 -18.14
N GLU A 11 0.82 -2.92 -19.10
CA GLU A 11 0.70 -4.36 -18.89
C GLU A 11 2.03 -4.95 -18.40
N LYS A 12 3.14 -4.59 -19.05
CA LYS A 12 4.47 -5.04 -18.64
C LYS A 12 4.82 -4.60 -17.23
N ASP A 13 4.59 -3.33 -16.89
CA ASP A 13 4.88 -2.78 -15.57
C ASP A 13 4.04 -3.46 -14.48
N SER A 14 2.77 -3.75 -14.78
CA SER A 14 1.87 -4.49 -13.89
C SER A 14 2.36 -5.91 -13.61
N LEU A 15 2.79 -6.63 -14.66
CA LEU A 15 3.36 -7.98 -14.52
C LEU A 15 4.67 -7.98 -13.72
N GLU A 16 5.54 -7.00 -13.95
CA GLU A 16 6.79 -6.86 -13.20
C GLU A 16 6.52 -6.58 -11.71
N LEU A 17 5.52 -5.76 -11.40
CA LEU A 17 5.12 -5.45 -10.03
C LEU A 17 4.54 -6.69 -9.33
N GLU A 18 3.67 -7.43 -9.99
CA GLU A 18 3.12 -8.68 -9.45
C GLU A 18 4.21 -9.72 -9.22
N GLN A 19 5.18 -9.86 -10.13
CA GLN A 19 6.31 -10.77 -9.92
C GLN A 19 7.18 -10.35 -8.72
N LYS A 20 7.41 -9.04 -8.53
CA LYS A 20 8.11 -8.53 -7.34
C LYS A 20 7.35 -8.86 -6.07
N ARG A 21 6.03 -8.70 -6.06
CA ARG A 21 5.17 -9.07 -4.92
C ARG A 21 5.24 -10.56 -4.62
N LEU A 22 5.14 -11.42 -5.64
CA LEU A 22 5.24 -12.88 -5.49
C LEU A 22 6.61 -13.29 -4.93
N ASN A 23 7.71 -12.72 -5.45
CA ASN A 23 9.05 -12.96 -4.93
C ASN A 23 9.18 -12.51 -3.47
N TYR A 24 8.67 -11.32 -3.15
CA TYR A 24 8.64 -10.80 -1.79
C TYR A 24 7.84 -11.72 -0.86
N MET A 25 6.69 -12.24 -1.30
CA MET A 25 5.86 -13.14 -0.49
C MET A 25 6.53 -14.50 -0.28
N ALA A 26 7.25 -15.03 -1.25
CA ALA A 26 7.98 -16.30 -1.16
C ALA A 26 9.29 -16.21 -0.35
N ASP A 27 9.78 -15.00 -0.07
CA ASP A 27 11.03 -14.79 0.66
C ASP A 27 10.81 -14.84 2.18
N ASP A 28 11.12 -15.98 2.80
CA ASP A 28 11.03 -16.19 4.26
C ASP A 28 12.32 -15.79 5.01
N THR A 29 13.23 -15.06 4.37
CA THR A 29 14.45 -14.58 5.01
C THR A 29 14.09 -13.69 6.21
N PRO A 30 14.64 -13.98 7.42
CA PRO A 30 14.44 -13.12 8.58
C PRO A 30 14.99 -11.71 8.33
N VAL A 31 14.46 -10.72 9.04
CA VAL A 31 14.94 -9.33 8.94
C VAL A 31 16.43 -9.26 9.30
N GLU A 32 17.26 -8.80 8.35
CA GLU A 32 18.69 -8.62 8.54
C GLU A 32 19.01 -7.15 8.90
N PRO A 33 20.18 -6.88 9.52
CA PRO A 33 20.58 -5.51 9.86
C PRO A 33 20.60 -4.53 8.67
N SER A 34 20.84 -5.03 7.45
CA SER A 34 20.80 -4.23 6.22
C SER A 34 19.40 -3.75 5.83
N ASP A 35 18.35 -4.41 6.30
CA ASP A 35 16.96 -4.07 5.96
C ASP A 35 16.40 -2.98 6.87
N ILE A 36 16.93 -2.89 8.09
CA ILE A 36 16.46 -2.00 9.15
C ILE A 36 16.29 -0.55 8.66
N PRO A 37 17.24 0.10 7.98
CA PRO A 37 17.09 1.49 7.56
C PRO A 37 15.85 1.72 6.68
N LYS A 38 15.59 0.83 5.71
CA LYS A 38 14.43 0.93 4.81
C LYS A 38 13.12 0.64 5.54
N LEU A 39 13.11 -0.37 6.41
CA LEU A 39 11.92 -0.71 7.19
C LEU A 39 11.55 0.42 8.17
N LEU A 40 12.53 1.08 8.80
CA LEU A 40 12.29 2.24 9.66
C LEU A 40 11.85 3.47 8.87
N GLU A 41 12.32 3.67 7.65
CA GLU A 41 11.81 4.72 6.76
C GLU A 41 10.30 4.52 6.49
N ILE A 42 9.90 3.31 6.14
CA ILE A 42 8.49 2.96 5.91
C ILE A 42 7.69 3.13 7.20
N ALA A 43 8.22 2.69 8.35
CA ALA A 43 7.58 2.85 9.65
C ALA A 43 7.33 4.33 10.00
N ASN A 44 8.30 5.21 9.74
CA ASN A 44 8.13 6.64 9.94
C ASN A 44 7.06 7.24 9.02
N LYS A 45 7.04 6.85 7.74
CA LYS A 45 6.00 7.28 6.80
C LYS A 45 4.61 6.82 7.22
N LEU A 46 4.46 5.59 7.72
CA LEU A 46 3.21 5.11 8.29
C LEU A 46 2.79 5.93 9.51
N ARG A 47 3.71 6.17 10.45
CA ARG A 47 3.47 6.99 11.66
C ARG A 47 3.06 8.42 11.32
N GLU A 48 3.62 8.99 10.26
CA GLU A 48 3.32 10.35 9.79
C GLU A 48 2.05 10.39 8.91
N GLU A 49 1.43 9.24 8.66
CA GLU A 49 0.29 9.07 7.77
C GLU A 49 0.57 9.68 6.39
N ASP A 50 1.79 9.44 5.88
CA ASP A 50 2.32 10.00 4.63
C ASP A 50 1.64 9.36 3.41
N THR A 51 0.86 10.15 2.69
CA THR A 51 0.13 9.74 1.49
C THR A 51 1.02 9.45 0.28
N ARG A 52 2.33 9.73 0.36
CA ARG A 52 3.30 9.32 -0.68
C ARG A 52 3.67 7.83 -0.60
N LEU A 53 3.29 7.13 0.46
CA LEU A 53 3.34 5.67 0.45
C LEU A 53 2.39 5.13 -0.61
N ASN A 54 2.74 4.00 -1.21
CA ASN A 54 1.84 3.30 -2.12
C ASN A 54 0.74 2.57 -1.32
N ILE A 55 -0.23 3.34 -0.83
CA ILE A 55 -1.36 2.86 -0.04
C ILE A 55 -2.21 1.88 -0.85
N TYR A 56 -2.27 2.06 -2.17
CA TYR A 56 -3.01 1.17 -3.06
C TYR A 56 -2.47 -0.26 -3.06
N GLU A 57 -1.15 -0.46 -3.13
CA GLU A 57 -0.57 -1.80 -3.04
C GLU A 57 -0.84 -2.45 -1.67
N LEU A 58 -0.79 -1.66 -0.59
CA LEU A 58 -1.13 -2.14 0.76
C LEU A 58 -2.62 -2.48 0.91
N TYR A 59 -3.50 -1.78 0.17
CA TYR A 59 -4.92 -2.05 0.10
C TYR A 59 -5.23 -3.32 -0.69
N LYS A 60 -4.64 -3.44 -1.88
CA LYS A 60 -4.85 -4.54 -2.82
C LYS A 60 -4.33 -5.88 -2.30
N HIS A 61 -3.26 -5.86 -1.50
CA HIS A 61 -2.55 -7.05 -1.04
C HIS A 61 -2.43 -7.09 0.49
N PRO A 62 -3.52 -7.43 1.22
CA PRO A 62 -3.52 -7.46 2.69
C PRO A 62 -2.50 -8.46 3.27
N GLU A 63 -2.20 -9.55 2.57
CA GLU A 63 -1.19 -10.53 2.97
C GLU A 63 0.23 -9.95 2.91
N ALA A 64 0.54 -9.16 1.88
CA ALA A 64 1.82 -8.48 1.75
C ALA A 64 1.95 -7.36 2.78
N ARG A 65 0.86 -6.63 3.04
CA ARG A 65 0.78 -5.63 4.11
C ARG A 65 1.08 -6.25 5.48
N ALA A 66 0.44 -7.37 5.81
CA ALA A 66 0.66 -8.07 7.07
C ALA A 66 2.12 -8.54 7.23
N LYS A 67 2.72 -9.07 6.15
CA LYS A 67 4.14 -9.46 6.13
C LYS A 67 5.06 -8.25 6.37
N LEU A 68 4.81 -7.14 5.68
CA LEU A 68 5.57 -5.90 5.84
C LEU A 68 5.49 -5.37 7.28
N PHE A 69 4.30 -5.36 7.89
CA PHE A 69 4.13 -4.86 9.26
C PHE A 69 4.81 -5.75 10.29
N SER A 70 4.83 -7.07 10.07
CA SER A 70 5.63 -8.00 10.86
C SER A 70 7.13 -7.68 10.76
N GLN A 71 7.65 -7.46 9.54
CA GLN A 71 9.05 -7.11 9.31
C GLN A 71 9.43 -5.76 9.92
N ILE A 72 8.58 -4.74 9.80
CA ILE A 72 8.76 -3.43 10.45
C ILE A 72 8.81 -3.61 11.98
N THR A 73 7.92 -4.43 12.53
CA THR A 73 7.87 -4.70 13.97
C THR A 73 9.17 -5.34 14.45
N GLU A 74 9.67 -6.38 13.76
CA GLU A 74 10.96 -7.01 14.10
C GLU A 74 12.12 -6.01 13.95
N ALA A 75 12.17 -5.24 12.86
CA ALA A 75 13.21 -4.23 12.66
C ALA A 75 13.26 -3.19 13.78
N CYS A 76 12.09 -2.72 14.26
CA CYS A 76 12.00 -1.80 15.38
C CYS A 76 12.56 -2.41 16.67
N TYR A 77 12.21 -3.66 16.99
CA TYR A 77 12.71 -4.33 18.18
C TYR A 77 14.21 -4.66 18.11
N ILE A 78 14.72 -5.04 16.94
CA ILE A 78 16.17 -5.21 16.70
C ILE A 78 16.89 -3.89 16.92
N ALA A 79 16.41 -2.78 16.34
CA ALA A 79 17.00 -1.46 16.50
C ALA A 79 17.02 -0.97 17.96
N LEU A 80 16.02 -1.38 18.76
CA LEU A 80 15.95 -1.09 20.19
C LEU A 80 16.72 -2.08 21.06
N ASN A 81 17.31 -3.13 20.47
CA ASN A 81 17.93 -4.24 21.17
C ASN A 81 17.00 -4.88 22.23
N MET A 82 15.73 -5.07 21.87
CA MET A 82 14.69 -5.62 22.73
C MET A 82 14.18 -6.96 22.19
N THR A 83 13.83 -7.88 23.09
CA THR A 83 13.20 -9.16 22.74
C THR A 83 11.72 -9.12 23.17
N PRO A 84 10.78 -8.83 22.26
CA PRO A 84 9.37 -8.71 22.60
C PRO A 84 8.73 -10.07 22.86
N ILE A 85 7.69 -10.10 23.69
CA ILE A 85 6.76 -11.24 23.75
C ILE A 85 5.74 -11.15 22.61
N GLN A 86 5.09 -12.26 22.28
CA GLN A 86 4.10 -12.33 21.20
C GLN A 86 3.00 -11.25 21.30
N ALA A 87 2.50 -10.97 22.51
CA ALA A 87 1.48 -9.94 22.72
C ALA A 87 1.97 -8.52 22.39
N GLN A 88 3.26 -8.23 22.59
CA GLN A 88 3.85 -6.93 22.24
C GLN A 88 4.04 -6.79 20.73
N ARG A 89 4.39 -7.89 20.04
CA ARG A 89 4.46 -7.92 18.57
C ARG A 89 3.09 -7.66 17.95
N LEU A 90 2.06 -8.37 18.41
CA LEU A 90 0.69 -8.20 17.93
C LEU A 90 0.19 -6.76 18.12
N ARG A 91 0.40 -6.18 19.31
CA ARG A 91 0.02 -4.77 19.56
C ARG A 91 0.74 -3.78 18.64
N PHE A 92 2.00 -4.04 18.27
CA PHE A 92 2.71 -3.19 17.32
C PHE A 92 2.10 -3.33 15.92
N CYS A 93 1.86 -4.56 15.45
CA CYS A 93 1.19 -4.78 14.18
C CYS A 93 -0.20 -4.11 14.14
N ASP A 94 -0.99 -4.21 15.21
CA ASP A 94 -2.30 -3.53 15.32
C ASP A 94 -2.15 -2.01 15.22
N TYR A 95 -1.11 -1.45 15.84
CA TYR A 95 -0.79 -0.02 15.72
C TYR A 95 -0.47 0.37 14.28
N LEU A 96 0.36 -0.40 13.56
CA LEU A 96 0.68 -0.14 12.16
C LEU A 96 -0.55 -0.24 11.26
N GLU A 97 -1.43 -1.21 11.51
CA GLU A 97 -2.70 -1.34 10.79
C GLU A 97 -3.59 -0.12 11.01
N GLN A 98 -3.69 0.38 12.25
CA GLN A 98 -4.41 1.63 12.53
C GLN A 98 -3.82 2.85 11.81
N GLN A 99 -2.50 2.98 11.75
CA GLN A 99 -1.85 4.06 11.00
C GLN A 99 -2.13 3.96 9.49
N TYR A 100 -2.08 2.75 8.94
CA TYR A 100 -2.48 2.50 7.56
C TYR A 100 -3.95 2.86 7.31
N GLU A 101 -4.89 2.45 8.17
CA GLU A 101 -6.30 2.79 8.04
C GLU A 101 -6.55 4.30 8.10
N ASN A 102 -5.82 5.03 8.95
CA ASN A 102 -5.89 6.49 9.00
C ASN A 102 -5.40 7.13 7.70
N THR A 103 -4.28 6.63 7.16
CA THR A 103 -3.72 7.09 5.89
C THR A 103 -4.68 6.78 4.73
N LEU A 104 -5.30 5.59 4.73
CA LEU A 104 -6.32 5.19 3.76
C LEU A 104 -7.54 6.13 3.80
N LYS A 105 -8.05 6.44 5.00
CA LYS A 105 -9.15 7.40 5.18
C LYS A 105 -8.79 8.78 4.66
N LYS A 106 -7.57 9.25 4.90
CA LYS A 106 -7.06 10.52 4.35
C LYS A 106 -7.05 10.51 2.83
N MET A 107 -6.57 9.42 2.20
CA MET A 107 -6.52 9.26 0.75
C MET A 107 -7.93 9.28 0.11
N ILE A 108 -8.88 8.57 0.72
CA ILE A 108 -10.27 8.57 0.25
C ILE A 108 -10.89 9.96 0.43
N ALA A 109 -10.60 10.64 1.54
CA ALA A 109 -11.12 11.98 1.80
C ALA A 109 -10.53 13.05 0.86
N SER A 110 -9.30 12.87 0.36
CA SER A 110 -8.68 13.78 -0.61
C SER A 110 -9.19 13.58 -2.03
N THR A 111 -9.95 12.52 -2.31
CA THR A 111 -10.45 12.23 -3.67
C THR A 111 -11.38 13.34 -4.19
N ASP A 112 -11.09 13.83 -5.39
CA ASP A 112 -11.95 14.71 -6.14
C ASP A 112 -13.16 13.97 -6.71
N LYS A 113 -14.26 14.07 -5.95
CA LYS A 113 -15.54 13.46 -6.30
C LYS A 113 -16.11 13.99 -7.62
N GLN A 114 -15.79 15.22 -8.02
CA GLN A 114 -16.27 15.75 -9.29
C GLN A 114 -15.51 15.08 -10.44
N ALA A 115 -14.17 15.09 -10.40
CA ALA A 115 -13.35 14.43 -11.41
C ALA A 115 -13.65 12.91 -11.50
N LEU A 116 -13.90 12.26 -10.36
CA LEU A 116 -14.31 10.86 -10.33
C LEU A 116 -15.68 10.65 -10.99
N GLY A 117 -16.66 11.51 -10.73
CA GLY A 117 -17.98 11.44 -11.38
C GLY A 117 -17.89 11.60 -12.89
N GLU A 118 -17.14 12.61 -13.36
CA GLU A 118 -16.91 12.84 -14.78
C GLU A 118 -16.21 11.64 -15.47
N LEU A 119 -15.29 10.98 -14.78
CA LEU A 119 -14.64 9.77 -15.28
C LEU A 119 -15.61 8.58 -15.36
N LEU A 120 -16.48 8.40 -14.36
CA LEU A 120 -17.49 7.34 -14.37
C LEU A 120 -18.49 7.53 -15.50
N ASP A 121 -18.97 8.75 -15.71
CA ASP A 121 -19.88 9.10 -16.81
C ASP A 121 -19.24 8.82 -18.18
N LEU A 122 -17.92 9.04 -18.32
CA LEU A 122 -17.19 8.75 -19.56
C LEU A 122 -17.00 7.25 -19.81
N LEU A 123 -16.74 6.47 -18.77
CA LEU A 123 -16.43 5.05 -18.89
C LEU A 123 -17.67 4.15 -19.02
N GLU A 124 -18.85 4.64 -18.59
CA GLU A 124 -20.12 3.91 -18.64
C GLU A 124 -19.98 2.46 -18.10
N LEU A 125 -19.31 2.31 -16.96
CA LEU A 125 -18.97 0.99 -16.42
C LEU A 125 -20.23 0.19 -16.02
N PRO A 126 -20.21 -1.15 -16.17
CA PRO A 126 -21.23 -2.02 -15.58
C PRO A 126 -21.29 -1.86 -14.06
N ALA A 127 -22.50 -1.91 -13.49
CA ALA A 127 -22.73 -1.73 -12.05
C ALA A 127 -21.91 -2.71 -11.19
N GLU A 128 -21.59 -3.90 -11.72
CA GLU A 128 -20.80 -4.92 -11.04
C GLU A 128 -19.33 -4.51 -10.84
N THR A 129 -18.77 -3.72 -11.77
CA THR A 129 -17.37 -3.28 -11.72
C THR A 129 -17.21 -1.85 -11.24
N GLU A 130 -18.22 -1.00 -11.44
CA GLU A 130 -18.22 0.41 -11.06
C GLU A 130 -17.88 0.61 -9.58
N SER A 131 -18.51 -0.17 -8.69
CA SER A 131 -18.26 -0.06 -7.24
C SER A 131 -16.82 -0.35 -6.83
N GLN A 132 -16.17 -1.32 -7.50
CA GLN A 132 -14.76 -1.62 -7.23
C GLN A 132 -13.85 -0.56 -7.84
N PHE A 133 -14.15 -0.12 -9.05
CA PHE A 133 -13.43 0.96 -9.71
C PHE A 133 -13.43 2.25 -8.88
N ILE A 134 -14.58 2.64 -8.32
CA ILE A 134 -14.69 3.80 -7.41
C ILE A 134 -13.73 3.67 -6.23
N ARG A 135 -13.67 2.48 -5.60
CA ARG A 135 -12.77 2.22 -4.47
C ARG A 135 -11.31 2.30 -4.91
N ASP A 136 -10.96 1.64 -6.02
CA ASP A 136 -9.59 1.62 -6.52
C ASP A 136 -9.11 3.04 -6.87
N MET A 137 -9.95 3.84 -7.54
CA MET A 137 -9.64 5.23 -7.85
C MET A 137 -9.45 6.07 -6.59
N ALA A 138 -10.35 5.95 -5.61
CA ALA A 138 -10.24 6.71 -4.36
C ALA A 138 -8.99 6.34 -3.54
N VAL A 139 -8.61 5.06 -3.52
CA VAL A 139 -7.45 4.58 -2.77
C VAL A 139 -6.13 4.80 -3.51
N SER A 140 -6.16 4.84 -4.85
CA SER A 140 -4.98 5.10 -5.67
C SER A 140 -4.37 6.49 -5.45
N GLY A 141 -5.19 7.45 -4.98
CA GLY A 141 -4.79 8.85 -4.86
C GLY A 141 -4.64 9.59 -6.19
N LEU A 142 -4.88 8.94 -7.33
CA LEU A 142 -4.72 9.53 -8.67
C LEU A 142 -5.63 10.73 -8.91
N LEU A 143 -6.78 10.76 -8.25
CA LEU A 143 -7.73 11.87 -8.29
C LEU A 143 -7.71 12.70 -7.01
N SER A 144 -6.58 12.76 -6.30
CA SER A 144 -6.50 13.60 -5.09
C SER A 144 -6.57 15.08 -5.46
N LYS A 145 -7.27 15.87 -4.65
CA LYS A 145 -7.26 17.33 -4.71
C LYS A 145 -5.89 17.85 -4.26
N ASP A 146 -5.34 18.78 -5.03
CA ASP A 146 -4.13 19.55 -4.68
C ASP A 146 -4.34 20.41 -3.42
#